data_AF-A0A2V9ZMI2-F1
#
_entry.id   AF-A0A2V9ZMI2-F1
#
_cell.length_a   1.000
_cell.length_b   1.000
_cell.length_c   1.000
_cell.angle_alpha   90.00
_cell.angle_beta   90.00
_cell.angle_gamma   90.00
#
_symmetry.space_group_name_H-M   'P 1'
#
loop_
_entity.id
_entity.type
_entity.pdbx_description
1 polymer ?
#
loop_
_entity_poly.entity_id
_entity_poly.type
_entity_poly.pdbx_seq_one_letter_code
_entity_poly.pdbx_strand_id
1 'polypeptide(L)'
;MSDSITTPPISQDRRWQRLRHWWTHARTSFFWMVLIAFGIRFGIIILAHTYKMRTAEGHFSVGWEMGRIGAAIASGRGFSDPFEGHTGPTAWEPPLYPYLIGGVFKVFGIYT
;
A
#
# COMPACT_ATOMS: atom_id res chain seq x y z
N MET A 1 -16.81 45.96 53.28
CA MET A 1 -17.26 44.59 52.95
C MET A 1 -17.13 44.43 51.44
N SER A 2 -15.97 43.98 50.97
CA SER A 2 -15.68 43.79 49.54
C SER A 2 -14.74 42.60 49.42
N ASP A 3 -15.33 41.42 49.32
CA ASP A 3 -14.58 40.16 49.24
C ASP A 3 -13.94 40.06 47.85
N SER A 4 -12.62 40.24 47.80
CA SER A 4 -11.83 40.01 46.60
C SER A 4 -11.73 38.51 46.35
N ILE A 5 -12.64 37.98 45.52
CA ILE A 5 -12.58 36.61 44.99
C ILE A 5 -11.27 36.47 44.22
N THR A 6 -10.26 35.93 44.89
CA THR A 6 -8.96 35.60 44.30
C THR A 6 -9.16 34.29 43.56
N THR A 7 -9.37 34.35 42.25
CA THR A 7 -9.34 33.15 41.41
C THR A 7 -7.89 32.64 41.35
N PRO A 8 -7.61 31.37 41.70
CA PRO A 8 -6.27 30.83 41.56
C PRO A 8 -5.89 30.77 40.08
N PRO A 9 -4.63 31.05 39.70
CA PRO A 9 -4.20 30.91 38.32
C PRO A 9 -4.33 29.43 37.92
N ILE A 10 -5.12 29.17 36.88
CA ILE A 10 -5.22 27.86 36.24
C ILE A 10 -3.80 27.44 35.87
N SER A 11 -3.28 26.41 36.55
CA SER A 11 -1.99 25.83 36.22
C SER A 11 -2.04 25.30 34.78
N GLN A 12 -1.59 26.14 33.85
CA GLN A 12 -1.43 25.78 32.44
C GLN A 12 -0.34 24.72 32.37
N ASP A 13 -0.81 23.48 32.33
CA ASP A 13 -0.03 22.26 32.31
C ASP A 13 1.14 22.34 31.32
N ARG A 14 2.35 22.30 31.88
CA ARG A 14 3.66 22.18 31.20
C ARG A 14 3.73 21.03 30.19
N ARG A 15 2.75 20.12 30.20
CA ARG A 15 2.56 19.02 29.22
C ARG A 15 2.11 19.54 27.85
N TRP A 16 1.23 20.54 27.78
CA TRP A 16 0.71 21.05 26.51
C TRP A 16 1.75 21.84 25.70
N GLN A 17 2.64 22.57 26.37
CA GLN A 17 3.70 23.32 25.68
C GLN A 17 4.76 22.40 25.04
N ARG A 18 5.10 21.28 25.69
CA ARG A 18 6.02 20.27 25.15
C ARG A 18 5.46 19.55 23.93
N LEU A 19 4.17 19.22 23.97
CA LEU A 19 3.48 18.61 22.83
C LEU A 19 3.49 19.52 21.60
N ARG A 20 3.28 20.83 21.79
CA ARG A 20 3.26 21.80 20.67
C ARG A 20 4.63 22.01 20.01
N HIS A 21 5.71 22.06 20.78
CA HIS A 21 7.07 22.22 20.24
C HIS A 21 7.59 20.94 19.57
N TRP A 22 7.23 19.76 20.08
CA TRP A 22 7.59 18.50 19.42
C TRP A 22 6.87 18.36 18.07
N TRP A 23 5.63 18.87 17.99
CA TRP A 23 4.82 18.85 16.76
C TRP A 23 5.36 19.75 15.64
N THR A 24 6.00 20.89 15.97
CA THR A 24 6.61 21.75 14.93
C THR A 24 7.90 21.17 14.37
N HIS A 25 8.71 20.47 15.17
CA HIS A 25 9.92 19.79 14.70
C HIS A 25 9.64 18.52 13.89
N ALA A 26 8.62 17.76 14.26
CA ALA A 26 8.17 16.61 13.48
C ALA A 26 7.62 17.03 12.10
N ARG A 27 7.01 18.21 12.00
CA ARG A 27 6.39 18.72 10.76
C ARG A 27 7.38 19.30 9.75
N THR A 28 8.55 19.75 10.17
CA THR A 28 9.58 20.33 9.28
C THR A 28 10.63 19.34 8.79
N SER A 29 10.60 18.09 9.27
CA SER A 29 11.55 17.05 8.84
C SER A 29 10.95 16.16 7.74
N PHE A 30 11.44 16.30 6.51
CA PHE A 30 11.05 15.47 5.37
C PHE A 30 11.10 13.96 5.68
N PHE A 31 12.11 13.53 6.42
CA PHE A 31 12.28 12.14 6.83
C PHE A 31 11.10 11.60 7.66
N TRP A 32 10.64 12.37 8.66
CA TRP A 32 9.49 11.98 9.49
C TRP A 32 8.18 12.00 8.72
N MET A 33 8.03 12.94 7.78
CA MET A 33 6.87 12.98 6.90
C MET A 33 6.77 11.69 6.05
N VAL A 34 7.88 11.24 5.46
CA VAL A 34 7.93 10.01 4.66
C VAL A 34 7.64 8.79 5.54
N LEU A 35 8.26 8.69 6.71
CA LEU A 35 8.12 7.54 7.61
C LEU A 35 6.68 7.40 8.12
N ILE A 36 6.07 8.51 8.55
CA ILE A 36 4.66 8.53 8.98
C ILE A 36 3.73 8.17 7.83
N ALA A 37 3.92 8.75 6.64
CA ALA A 37 3.11 8.44 5.47
C ALA A 37 3.22 6.96 5.06
N PHE A 38 4.43 6.40 5.08
CA PHE A 38 4.67 4.99 4.81
C PHE A 38 3.99 4.09 5.84
N GLY A 39 4.15 4.40 7.13
CA GLY A 39 3.51 3.65 8.23
C GLY A 39 1.98 3.67 8.15
N ILE A 40 1.38 4.83 7.88
CA ILE A 40 -0.07 4.95 7.67
C ILE A 40 -0.51 4.10 6.48
N ARG A 41 0.19 4.19 5.34
CA ARG A 41 -0.16 3.43 4.14
C ARG A 41 -0.07 1.92 4.38
N PHE A 42 0.99 1.47 5.04
CA PHE A 42 1.19 0.07 5.41
C PHE A 42 0.10 -0.42 6.38
N GLY A 43 -0.21 0.36 7.42
CA GLY A 43 -1.27 0.06 8.37
C GLY A 43 -2.65 -0.02 7.72
N ILE A 44 -2.96 0.90 6.80
CA ILE A 44 -4.21 0.86 6.03
C ILE A 44 -4.30 -0.42 5.19
N ILE A 45 -3.23 -0.82 4.49
CA ILE A 45 -3.26 -2.04 3.64
C ILE A 45 -3.48 -3.30 4.51
N ILE A 46 -2.86 -3.36 5.69
CA ILE A 46 -3.08 -4.46 6.65
C ILE A 46 -4.51 -4.45 7.18
N LEU A 47 -4.98 -3.30 7.68
CA LEU A 47 -6.29 -3.19 8.33
C LEU A 47 -7.44 -3.39 7.33
N ALA A 48 -7.35 -2.76 6.15
CA ALA A 48 -8.30 -2.92 5.06
C ALA A 48 -8.30 -4.33 4.47
N HIS A 49 -7.39 -5.21 4.91
CA HIS A 49 -7.25 -6.56 4.38
C HIS A 49 -7.20 -6.55 2.84
N THR A 50 -6.57 -5.53 2.24
CA THR A 50 -6.31 -5.45 0.79
C THR A 50 -5.30 -6.51 0.33
N TYR A 51 -4.89 -7.41 1.22
CA TYR A 51 -4.21 -8.67 0.91
C TYR A 51 -5.16 -9.85 0.69
N LYS A 52 -6.40 -9.77 1.18
CA LYS A 52 -7.46 -10.73 0.88
C LYS A 52 -8.25 -10.25 -0.33
N MET A 53 -7.63 -10.36 -1.50
CA MET A 53 -8.42 -10.48 -2.71
C MET A 53 -9.34 -11.70 -2.53
N ARG A 54 -10.64 -11.46 -2.65
CA ARG A 54 -11.67 -12.49 -2.50
C ARG A 54 -11.51 -13.49 -3.65
N THR A 55 -10.82 -14.60 -3.37
CA THR A 55 -10.74 -15.81 -4.20
C THR A 55 -12.09 -16.51 -4.25
N ALA A 56 -13.13 -15.83 -4.74
CA ALA A 56 -14.44 -16.44 -4.90
C ALA A 56 -14.70 -16.92 -6.33
N GLU A 57 -14.03 -16.39 -7.35
CA GLU A 57 -14.35 -16.76 -8.73
C GLU A 57 -13.05 -16.83 -9.57
N GLY A 58 -12.50 -18.06 -9.67
CA GLY A 58 -11.58 -18.52 -10.72
C GLY A 58 -10.30 -17.73 -10.99
N HIS A 59 -9.26 -17.88 -10.18
CA HIS A 59 -7.83 -17.60 -10.52
C HIS A 59 -7.52 -16.29 -11.30
N PHE A 60 -8.40 -15.29 -11.27
CA PHE A 60 -8.20 -13.97 -11.89
C PHE A 60 -7.56 -12.97 -10.93
N SER A 61 -7.45 -13.38 -9.67
CA SER A 61 -7.05 -12.56 -8.54
C SER A 61 -5.53 -12.46 -8.34
N VAL A 62 -4.72 -13.28 -9.01
CA VAL A 62 -3.25 -13.17 -8.92
C VAL A 62 -2.78 -12.36 -10.11
N GLY A 63 -2.82 -11.03 -9.95
CA GLY A 63 -2.23 -10.07 -10.89
C GLY A 63 -3.09 -9.60 -12.05
N TRP A 64 -4.39 -9.91 -12.11
CA TRP A 64 -5.29 -9.48 -13.19
C TRP A 64 -4.68 -9.79 -14.58
N GLU A 65 -4.73 -8.86 -15.53
CA GLU A 65 -4.17 -9.01 -16.88
C GLU A 65 -2.65 -9.23 -16.84
N MET A 66 -1.94 -8.53 -15.96
CA MET A 66 -0.48 -8.63 -15.80
C MET A 66 -0.03 -10.02 -15.36
N GLY A 67 -0.74 -10.61 -14.41
CA GLY A 67 -0.48 -11.94 -13.90
C GLY A 67 -0.73 -13.00 -14.98
N ARG A 68 -1.77 -12.82 -15.80
CA ARG A 68 -2.08 -13.75 -16.88
C ARG A 68 -1.08 -13.67 -18.03
N ILE A 69 -0.63 -12.46 -18.38
CA ILE A 69 0.49 -12.29 -19.32
C ILE A 69 1.77 -12.93 -18.73
N GLY A 70 2.05 -12.73 -17.44
CA GLY A 70 3.17 -13.38 -16.76
C GLY A 70 3.09 -14.92 -16.80
N ALA A 71 1.90 -15.50 -16.61
CA ALA A 71 1.66 -16.94 -16.73
C ALA A 71 1.79 -17.43 -18.19
N ALA A 72 1.34 -16.64 -19.18
CA ALA A 72 1.53 -16.93 -20.60
C ALA A 72 3.02 -16.94 -20.97
N ILE A 73 3.79 -15.97 -20.48
CA ILE A 73 5.25 -15.91 -20.62
C ILE A 73 5.91 -17.13 -19.98
N ALA A 74 5.57 -17.44 -18.72
CA ALA A 74 6.16 -18.57 -17.99
C ALA A 74 5.83 -19.92 -18.64
N SER A 75 4.65 -20.05 -19.25
CA SER A 75 4.19 -21.22 -20.03
C SER A 75 4.70 -21.27 -21.46
N GLY A 76 5.49 -20.28 -21.91
CA GLY A 76 6.13 -20.28 -23.23
C GLY A 76 5.24 -19.81 -24.39
N ARG A 77 4.06 -19.23 -24.10
CA ARG A 77 3.17 -18.63 -25.12
C ARG A 77 3.58 -17.20 -25.51
N GLY A 78 4.52 -16.62 -24.77
CA GLY A 78 5.01 -15.26 -25.01
C GLY A 78 4.10 -14.20 -24.38
N PHE A 79 4.21 -12.97 -24.88
CA PHE A 79 3.45 -11.83 -24.37
C PHE A 79 2.02 -11.84 -24.95
N SER A 80 1.16 -12.68 -24.37
CA SER A 80 -0.17 -12.99 -24.88
C SER A 80 -1.21 -13.11 -23.77
N ASP A 81 -2.48 -13.21 -24.18
CA ASP A 81 -3.62 -13.64 -23.38
C ASP A 81 -3.96 -12.78 -22.15
N PRO A 82 -4.21 -11.46 -22.31
CA PRO A 82 -4.55 -10.56 -21.20
C PRO A 82 -5.92 -10.87 -20.56
N PHE A 83 -6.89 -11.36 -21.36
CA PHE A 83 -8.27 -11.68 -20.92
C PHE A 83 -8.59 -13.18 -20.93
N GLU A 84 -9.63 -13.60 -20.19
CA GLU A 84 -10.04 -15.01 -20.05
C GLU A 84 -10.01 -15.74 -21.39
N GLY A 85 -9.35 -16.91 -21.42
CA GLY A 85 -9.12 -17.69 -22.64
C GLY A 85 -7.83 -17.34 -23.39
N HIS A 86 -7.73 -17.86 -24.61
CA HIS A 86 -6.64 -17.61 -25.55
C HIS A 86 -7.01 -16.45 -26.47
N THR A 87 -6.67 -15.23 -26.06
CA THR A 87 -6.98 -14.00 -26.80
C THR A 87 -5.86 -13.58 -27.75
N GLY A 88 -4.71 -14.27 -27.71
CA GLY A 88 -3.61 -14.06 -28.64
C GLY A 88 -2.60 -13.01 -28.16
N PRO A 89 -1.63 -12.62 -29.01
CA PRO A 89 -0.60 -11.64 -28.66
C PRO A 89 -1.20 -10.31 -28.22
N THR A 90 -0.64 -9.70 -27.17
CA THR A 90 -1.13 -8.44 -26.62
C THR A 90 -0.05 -7.36 -26.59
N ALA A 91 -0.46 -6.10 -26.56
CA ALA A 91 0.38 -4.95 -26.22
C ALA A 91 -0.31 -4.05 -25.19
N TRP A 92 -1.26 -4.63 -24.44
CA TRP A 92 -2.15 -3.92 -23.52
C TRP A 92 -1.41 -3.25 -22.37
N GLU A 93 -0.37 -3.90 -21.86
CA GLU A 93 0.35 -3.48 -20.67
C GLU A 93 1.85 -3.26 -20.93
N PRO A 94 2.51 -2.36 -20.19
CA PRO A 94 3.94 -2.14 -20.32
C PRO A 94 4.71 -3.42 -19.95
N PRO A 95 5.64 -3.87 -20.81
CA PRO A 95 6.12 -5.25 -20.78
C PRO A 95 6.97 -5.60 -19.56
N LEU A 96 7.62 -4.61 -18.93
CA LEU A 96 8.56 -4.84 -17.84
C LEU A 96 7.93 -5.61 -16.67
N TYR A 97 6.72 -5.23 -16.26
CA TYR A 97 6.08 -5.81 -15.09
C TYR A 97 5.58 -7.25 -15.33
N PRO A 98 4.90 -7.57 -16.45
CA PRO A 98 4.57 -8.96 -16.78
C PRO A 98 5.78 -9.89 -16.93
N TYR A 99 6.91 -9.42 -17.47
CA TYR A 99 8.13 -10.23 -17.56
C TYR A 99 8.72 -10.55 -16.18
N LEU A 100 8.70 -9.59 -15.24
CA LEU A 100 9.13 -9.84 -13.86
C LEU A 100 8.24 -10.91 -13.20
N ILE A 101 6.92 -10.79 -13.37
CA ILE A 101 5.97 -11.80 -12.86
C ILE A 101 6.23 -13.17 -13.49
N GLY A 102 6.41 -13.22 -14.82
CA GLY A 102 6.75 -14.46 -15.51
C GLY A 102 8.04 -15.11 -15.01
N GLY A 103 9.04 -14.30 -14.66
CA GLY A 103 10.27 -14.76 -14.01
C GLY A 103 10.03 -15.36 -12.63
N VAL A 104 9.23 -14.70 -11.79
CA VAL A 104 8.84 -15.23 -10.47
C VAL A 104 8.06 -16.55 -10.63
N PHE A 105 7.12 -16.62 -11.57
CA PHE A 105 6.35 -17.82 -11.84
C PHE A 105 7.20 -18.98 -12.37
N LYS A 106 8.27 -18.70 -13.12
CA LYS A 106 9.25 -19.72 -13.52
C LYS A 106 9.99 -20.33 -12.33
N VAL A 107 10.26 -19.54 -11.30
CA VAL A 107 11.04 -19.97 -10.12
C VAL A 107 10.17 -20.67 -9.07
N PHE A 108 8.98 -20.13 -8.82
CA PHE A 108 8.13 -20.55 -7.70
C PHE A 108 6.90 -21.37 -8.11
N GLY A 109 6.62 -21.49 -9.40
CA GLY A 109 5.41 -22.13 -9.91
C GLY A 109 4.33 -21.10 -10.28
N ILE A 110 3.47 -21.48 -11.22
CA ILE A 110 2.35 -20.66 -11.69
C ILE A 110 1.14 -21.01 -10.81
N TYR A 111 0.60 -20.03 -10.06
CA TYR A 111 -0.55 -20.19 -9.17
C TYR A 111 -0.42 -21.36 -8.15
N THR A 112 0.80 -21.65 -7.68
CA THR A 112 1.11 -22.63 -6.63
C THR A 112 1.39 -21.92 -5.31
#